data_AF-A0A4P6PGN9-F1
#
_entry.id   AF-A0A4P6PGN9-F1
#
_cell.length_a   1.000
_cell.length_b   1.000
_cell.length_c   1.000
_cell.angle_alpha   90.00
_cell.angle_beta   90.00
_cell.angle_gamma   90.00
#
_symmetry.space_group_name_H-M   'P 1'
#
loop_
_entity.id
_entity.type
_entity.pdbx_description
1 polymer ?
#
loop_
_entity_poly.entity_id
_entity_poly.type
_entity_poly.pdbx_seq_one_letter_code
_entity_poly.pdbx_strand_id
1 'polypeptide(L)'
;MKKTVFLTLYSALFAGVPMLLALGQDVPVGHTYQQWVLFLSLAGFGLLLGLFWLSRLYARDAAPMKFSSTMRWHKYIGYAAGLFMLVHPVLMIARRFMVEESNPLDNFVLLITSPLMLTGIIAWVLLVLIVALAFVRKHFKYQTFRLIHGILSFAFAVFSTWHVIRIGRHSNLVMSVFWILAAGTACISLLLAYFPVRKTSPDKIYEGETHEPA
;
A
#
# COMPACT_ATOMS: atom_id res chain seq x y z
N MET A 1 10.19 -19.94 -10.02
CA MET A 1 10.75 -18.56 -10.13
C MET A 1 11.64 -18.27 -8.92
N LYS A 2 12.87 -17.76 -9.10
CA LYS A 2 13.75 -17.39 -7.98
C LYS A 2 13.16 -16.21 -7.19
N LYS A 3 13.40 -16.16 -5.88
CA LYS A 3 12.94 -15.07 -4.99
C LYS A 3 13.30 -13.68 -5.50
N THR A 4 14.52 -13.51 -6.01
CA THR A 4 15.01 -12.23 -6.55
C THR A 4 14.19 -11.79 -7.76
N VAL A 5 13.96 -12.70 -8.71
CA VAL A 5 13.12 -12.44 -9.90
C VAL A 5 11.71 -12.01 -9.50
N PHE A 6 11.09 -12.69 -8.53
CA PHE A 6 9.78 -12.29 -8.03
C PHE A 6 9.77 -10.86 -7.46
N LEU A 7 10.74 -10.51 -6.62
CA LEU A 7 10.81 -9.18 -6.00
C LEU A 7 11.09 -8.08 -7.03
N THR A 8 11.91 -8.37 -8.05
CA THR A 8 12.16 -7.46 -9.17
C THR A 8 10.89 -7.20 -9.95
N LEU A 9 10.17 -8.25 -10.37
CA LEU A 9 8.91 -8.11 -11.10
C LEU A 9 7.83 -7.41 -10.27
N TYR A 10 7.73 -7.76 -8.99
CA TYR A 10 6.82 -7.11 -8.04
C TYR A 10 7.10 -5.59 -7.94
N SER A 11 8.37 -5.22 -7.75
CA SER A 11 8.75 -3.81 -7.62
C SER A 11 8.59 -3.07 -8.95
N ALA A 12 8.92 -3.71 -10.07
CA ALA A 12 8.70 -3.14 -11.39
C ALA A 12 7.21 -2.89 -11.65
N LEU A 13 6.32 -3.80 -11.26
CA LEU A 13 4.88 -3.64 -11.42
C LEU A 13 4.32 -2.52 -10.52
N PHE A 14 4.58 -2.58 -9.22
CA PHE A 14 3.92 -1.68 -8.26
C PHE A 14 4.60 -0.32 -8.12
N ALA A 15 5.92 -0.23 -8.28
CA ALA A 15 6.64 1.04 -8.26
C ALA A 15 6.97 1.55 -9.66
N GLY A 16 7.49 0.68 -10.53
CA GLY A 16 7.99 1.08 -11.85
C GLY A 16 6.90 1.50 -12.84
N VAL A 17 5.83 0.72 -13.00
CA VAL A 17 4.74 1.02 -13.95
C VAL A 17 4.13 2.41 -13.73
N PRO A 18 3.70 2.82 -12.52
CA PRO A 18 3.13 4.16 -12.36
C PRO A 18 4.17 5.27 -12.59
N MET A 19 5.46 5.04 -12.32
CA MET A 19 6.51 6.01 -12.68
C MET A 19 6.67 6.13 -14.20
N LEU A 20 6.68 5.01 -14.93
CA LEU A 20 6.76 5.01 -16.40
C LEU A 20 5.54 5.66 -17.04
N LEU A 21 4.34 5.38 -16.52
CA LEU A 21 3.11 6.02 -16.96
C LEU A 21 3.10 7.53 -16.69
N ALA A 22 3.76 8.00 -15.63
CA ALA A 22 3.91 9.42 -15.35
C ALA A 22 4.93 10.08 -16.30
N LEU A 23 6.04 9.40 -16.59
CA LEU A 23 7.06 9.88 -17.54
C LEU A 23 6.53 10.04 -18.97
N GLY A 24 5.55 9.22 -19.36
CA GLY A 24 4.89 9.31 -20.67
C GLY A 24 3.84 10.42 -20.79
N GLN A 25 3.70 11.28 -19.78
CA GLN A 25 2.73 12.39 -19.79
C GLN A 25 3.46 13.72 -19.87
N ASP A 26 2.99 14.62 -20.73
CA ASP A 26 3.50 15.99 -20.87
C ASP A 26 2.94 16.91 -19.76
N VAL A 27 3.11 16.50 -18.50
CA VAL A 27 2.71 17.31 -17.35
C VAL A 27 3.92 18.14 -16.91
N PRO A 28 3.84 19.49 -16.94
CA PRO A 28 4.95 20.33 -16.52
C PRO A 28 5.26 20.11 -15.04
N VAL A 29 6.43 19.54 -14.74
CA VAL A 29 6.96 19.48 -13.37
C VAL A 29 8.17 20.40 -13.31
N GLY A 30 7.94 21.66 -12.96
CA GLY A 30 8.92 22.74 -13.12
C GLY A 30 10.18 22.64 -12.24
N HIS A 31 10.30 21.66 -11.33
CA HIS A 31 11.47 21.51 -10.46
C HIS A 31 11.80 20.05 -10.13
N THR A 32 13.10 19.75 -10.04
CA THR A 32 13.67 18.44 -9.69
C THR A 32 13.15 17.91 -8.35
N TYR A 33 13.01 18.76 -7.33
CA TYR A 33 12.45 18.35 -6.03
C TYR A 33 11.03 17.78 -6.17
N GLN A 34 10.15 18.48 -6.89
CA GLN A 34 8.77 18.04 -7.09
C GLN A 34 8.69 16.75 -7.92
N GLN A 35 9.62 16.55 -8.86
CA GLN A 35 9.72 15.30 -9.61
C GLN A 35 10.06 14.13 -8.69
N TRP A 36 11.04 14.27 -7.80
CA TRP A 36 11.39 13.22 -6.84
C TRP A 36 10.24 12.90 -5.88
N VAL A 37 9.62 13.91 -5.28
CA VAL A 37 8.48 13.71 -4.38
C VAL A 37 7.32 13.03 -5.09
N LEU A 38 7.04 13.43 -6.34
CA LEU A 38 6.04 12.78 -7.19
C LEU A 38 6.36 11.31 -7.41
N PHE A 39 7.55 10.98 -7.92
CA PHE A 39 7.90 9.59 -8.24
C PHE A 39 7.92 8.69 -7.01
N LEU A 40 8.44 9.19 -5.89
CA LEU A 40 8.41 8.47 -4.62
C LEU A 40 6.98 8.29 -4.10
N SER A 41 6.07 9.25 -4.34
CA SER A 41 4.66 9.11 -3.96
C SER A 41 3.93 8.08 -4.82
N LEU A 42 4.17 8.06 -6.13
CA LEU A 42 3.63 7.05 -7.05
C LEU A 42 4.14 5.65 -6.68
N ALA A 43 5.46 5.52 -6.48
CA ALA A 43 6.08 4.27 -6.08
C ALA A 43 5.59 3.81 -4.70
N GLY A 44 5.56 4.72 -3.72
CA GLY A 44 5.10 4.45 -2.36
C GLY A 44 3.66 3.97 -2.34
N PHE A 45 2.76 4.67 -3.02
CA PHE A 45 1.36 4.27 -3.08
C PHE A 45 1.17 2.91 -3.76
N GLY A 46 1.81 2.70 -4.92
CA GLY A 46 1.71 1.41 -5.60
C GLY A 46 2.28 0.26 -4.78
N LEU A 47 3.40 0.46 -4.07
CA LEU A 47 3.95 -0.53 -3.15
C LEU A 47 3.03 -0.82 -1.97
N LEU A 48 2.32 0.19 -1.43
CA LEU A 48 1.30 -0.02 -0.39
C LEU A 48 0.13 -0.87 -0.88
N LEU A 49 -0.35 -0.66 -2.12
CA LEU A 49 -1.34 -1.56 -2.74
C LEU A 49 -0.76 -2.96 -2.95
N GLY A 50 0.51 -3.06 -3.33
CA GLY A 50 1.21 -4.34 -3.47
C GLY A 50 1.32 -5.13 -2.17
N LEU A 51 1.19 -4.51 -0.98
CA LEU A 51 1.29 -5.22 0.30
C LEU A 51 0.22 -6.31 0.47
N PHE A 52 -0.93 -6.13 -0.19
CA PHE A 52 -2.03 -7.08 -0.16
C PHE A 52 -1.61 -8.44 -0.74
N TRP A 53 -0.83 -8.47 -1.83
CA TRP A 53 -0.28 -9.71 -2.39
C TRP A 53 0.76 -10.37 -1.49
N LEU A 54 1.52 -9.57 -0.74
CA LEU A 54 2.52 -10.08 0.20
C LEU A 54 1.89 -10.64 1.49
N SER A 55 0.60 -10.42 1.73
CA SER A 55 -0.10 -10.94 2.90
C SER A 55 -0.49 -12.44 2.79
N ARG A 56 -0.35 -13.03 1.59
CA ARG A 56 -0.74 -14.40 1.19
C ARG A 56 -2.20 -14.73 1.47
N LEU A 57 -3.01 -14.62 0.43
CA LEU A 57 -4.47 -14.72 0.50
C LEU A 57 -4.98 -16.06 -0.06
N TYR A 58 -4.13 -16.82 -0.77
CA TYR A 58 -4.40 -18.19 -1.24
C TYR A 58 -3.38 -19.20 -0.72
N ALA A 59 -3.87 -20.35 -0.27
CA ALA A 59 -3.05 -21.45 0.27
C ALA A 59 -2.42 -22.34 -0.83
N ARG A 60 -2.97 -22.32 -2.06
CA ARG A 60 -2.52 -23.20 -3.14
C ARG A 60 -1.45 -22.60 -4.04
N ASP A 61 -1.40 -21.29 -4.22
CA ASP A 61 -0.40 -20.60 -5.05
C ASP A 61 -0.26 -19.16 -4.54
N ALA A 62 0.93 -18.53 -4.67
CA ALA A 62 1.09 -17.11 -5.08
C ALA A 62 2.41 -16.40 -4.70
N ALA A 63 3.35 -17.03 -3.99
CA ALA A 63 4.73 -16.50 -3.97
C ALA A 63 5.71 -17.66 -3.91
N PRO A 64 6.79 -17.67 -4.72
CA PRO A 64 7.84 -18.69 -4.65
C PRO A 64 8.72 -18.55 -3.40
N MET A 65 8.16 -18.00 -2.30
CA MET A 65 8.84 -17.63 -1.08
C MET A 65 8.11 -18.21 0.15
N LYS A 66 8.90 -18.62 1.15
CA LYS A 66 8.39 -19.15 2.44
C LYS A 66 7.50 -18.16 3.20
N PHE A 67 6.58 -18.69 4.02
CA PHE A 67 5.94 -18.07 5.20
C PHE A 67 6.48 -16.69 5.61
N SER A 68 7.57 -16.86 6.35
CA SER A 68 8.37 -15.85 7.01
C SER A 68 8.99 -14.82 6.06
N SER A 69 9.40 -15.22 4.85
CA SER A 69 10.07 -14.32 3.90
C SER A 69 9.10 -13.28 3.35
N THR A 70 7.89 -13.70 2.94
CA THR A 70 6.88 -12.77 2.39
C THR A 70 6.42 -11.79 3.46
N MET A 71 6.17 -12.27 4.69
CA MET A 71 5.79 -11.42 5.82
C MET A 71 6.90 -10.45 6.25
N ARG A 72 8.17 -10.84 6.06
CA ARG A 72 9.31 -9.93 6.28
C ARG A 72 9.31 -8.78 5.27
N TRP A 73 9.12 -9.08 4.00
CA TRP A 73 9.01 -8.05 2.95
C TRP A 73 7.78 -7.16 3.11
N HIS A 74 6.63 -7.74 3.48
CA HIS A 74 5.43 -6.96 3.80
C HIS A 74 5.72 -5.90 4.86
N LYS A 75 6.43 -6.27 5.94
CA LYS A 75 6.83 -5.31 6.98
C LYS A 75 7.82 -4.26 6.48
N TYR A 76 8.88 -4.67 5.77
CA TYR A 76 9.88 -3.72 5.28
C TYR A 76 9.30 -2.69 4.32
N ILE A 77 8.49 -3.14 3.36
CA ILE A 77 7.80 -2.26 2.42
C ILE A 77 6.78 -1.41 3.16
N GLY A 78 6.00 -1.98 4.08
CA GLY A 78 5.02 -1.25 4.88
C GLY A 78 5.66 -0.15 5.74
N TYR A 79 6.83 -0.40 6.33
CA TYR A 79 7.56 0.64 7.07
C TYR A 79 8.13 1.71 6.15
N ALA A 80 8.81 1.32 5.06
CA ALA A 80 9.46 2.28 4.16
C ALA A 80 8.44 3.13 3.40
N ALA A 81 7.51 2.49 2.68
CA ALA A 81 6.49 3.18 1.91
C ALA A 81 5.47 3.87 2.82
N GLY A 82 5.08 3.24 3.93
CA GLY A 82 4.16 3.84 4.89
C GLY A 82 4.74 5.11 5.53
N LEU A 83 5.99 5.09 5.98
CA LEU A 83 6.65 6.28 6.52
C LEU A 83 6.75 7.40 5.48
N PHE A 84 7.19 7.08 4.26
CA PHE A 84 7.24 8.08 3.19
C PHE A 84 5.85 8.68 2.93
N MET A 85 4.81 7.84 2.83
CA MET A 85 3.44 8.29 2.62
C MET A 85 2.82 9.02 3.83
N LEU A 86 3.38 8.90 5.04
CA LEU A 86 2.98 9.77 6.14
C LEU A 86 3.61 11.16 6.02
N VAL A 87 4.85 11.23 5.53
CA VAL A 87 5.62 12.48 5.38
C VAL A 87 5.30 13.21 4.07
N HIS A 88 4.75 12.53 3.06
CA HIS A 88 4.53 13.08 1.73
C HIS A 88 3.72 14.40 1.67
N PRO A 89 2.68 14.66 2.50
CA PRO A 89 1.95 15.92 2.39
C PRO A 89 2.84 17.10 2.75
N VAL A 90 3.70 16.93 3.76
CA VAL A 90 4.68 17.94 4.17
C VAL A 90 5.66 18.21 3.04
N LEU A 91 6.16 17.15 2.38
CA LEU A 91 7.07 17.28 1.22
C LEU A 91 6.39 17.99 0.04
N MET A 92 5.12 17.69 -0.22
CA MET A 92 4.37 18.33 -1.31
C MET A 92 4.17 19.83 -1.07
N ILE A 93 3.95 20.24 0.19
CA ILE A 93 3.76 21.65 0.56
C ILE A 93 5.11 22.37 0.74
N ALA A 94 6.18 21.68 1.09
CA ALA A 94 7.48 22.28 1.39
C ALA A 94 7.97 23.24 0.30
N ARG A 95 7.78 22.90 -0.99
CA ARG A 95 8.13 23.84 -2.07
C ARG A 95 7.32 25.13 -2.01
N ARG A 96 6.03 25.05 -1.67
CA ARG A 96 5.17 26.24 -1.59
C ARG A 96 5.74 27.25 -0.60
N PHE A 97 6.28 26.78 0.52
CA PHE A 97 6.99 27.62 1.49
C PHE A 97 8.35 28.16 1.01
N MET A 98 8.96 27.54 0.00
CA MET A 98 10.26 27.97 -0.56
C MET A 98 10.11 28.97 -1.72
N VAL A 99 8.94 29.03 -2.36
CA VAL A 99 8.75 29.76 -3.63
C VAL A 99 7.69 30.86 -3.54
N GLU A 100 6.63 30.69 -2.74
CA GLU A 100 5.62 31.73 -2.57
C GLU A 100 5.96 32.62 -1.37
N GLU A 101 5.90 33.94 -1.55
CA GLU A 101 6.04 34.95 -0.48
C GLU A 101 4.81 34.99 0.46
N SER A 102 3.82 34.13 0.23
CA SER A 102 2.57 34.10 1.00
C SER A 102 2.75 33.41 2.35
N ASN A 103 1.94 33.83 3.34
CA ASN A 103 1.98 33.29 4.70
C ASN A 103 1.81 31.75 4.70
N PRO A 104 2.80 31.00 5.20
CA PRO A 104 2.76 29.54 5.28
C PRO A 104 1.51 28.97 5.96
N LEU A 105 1.02 29.64 7.02
CA LEU A 105 -0.12 29.15 7.79
C LEU A 105 -1.43 29.24 7.00
N ASP A 106 -1.64 30.34 6.27
CA ASP A 106 -2.85 30.55 5.48
C ASP A 106 -2.96 29.51 4.35
N ASN A 107 -1.84 29.20 3.70
CA ASN A 107 -1.77 28.14 2.68
C ASN A 107 -2.05 26.75 3.24
N PHE A 108 -1.58 26.47 4.46
CA PHE A 108 -1.84 25.21 5.13
C PHE A 108 -3.32 25.08 5.51
N VAL A 109 -3.92 26.12 6.09
CA VAL A 109 -5.35 26.16 6.42
C VAL A 109 -6.20 25.97 5.17
N LEU A 110 -5.88 26.66 4.07
CA LEU A 110 -6.58 26.52 2.80
C LEU A 110 -6.50 25.09 2.25
N LEU A 111 -5.35 24.42 2.40
CA LEU A 111 -5.16 23.05 1.96
C LEU A 111 -6.04 22.07 2.74
N ILE A 112 -6.04 22.15 4.08
CA ILE A 112 -6.78 21.19 4.93
C ILE A 112 -8.29 21.42 4.92
N THR A 113 -8.72 22.66 4.62
CA THR A 113 -10.15 23.02 4.50
C THR A 113 -10.70 22.77 3.09
N SER A 114 -9.84 22.49 2.10
CA SER A 114 -10.26 22.21 0.74
C SER A 114 -11.09 20.91 0.68
N PRO A 115 -12.32 20.94 0.13
CA PRO A 115 -13.12 19.73 -0.05
C PRO A 115 -12.43 18.67 -0.91
N LEU A 116 -11.52 19.11 -1.81
CA LEU A 116 -10.72 18.20 -2.63
C LEU A 116 -9.83 17.33 -1.73
N MET A 117 -9.23 17.87 -0.67
CA MET A 117 -8.29 17.13 0.19
C MET A 117 -8.96 16.15 1.15
N LEU A 118 -10.28 16.18 1.30
CA LEU A 118 -10.99 15.36 2.28
C LEU A 118 -10.64 13.85 2.16
N THR A 119 -10.64 13.31 0.94
CA THR A 119 -10.30 11.89 0.70
C THR A 119 -8.83 11.58 1.04
N GLY A 120 -7.92 12.54 0.81
CA GLY A 120 -6.51 12.41 1.17
C GLY A 120 -6.29 12.47 2.68
N ILE A 121 -6.99 13.35 3.38
CA ILE A 121 -6.95 13.46 4.85
C ILE A 121 -7.48 12.16 5.48
N ILE A 122 -8.63 11.66 5.01
CA ILE A 122 -9.18 10.38 5.49
C ILE A 122 -8.17 9.25 5.26
N ALA A 123 -7.61 9.13 4.04
CA ALA A 123 -6.61 8.11 3.74
C ALA A 123 -5.36 8.24 4.63
N TRP A 124 -4.88 9.45 4.88
CA TRP A 124 -3.72 9.71 5.71
C TRP A 124 -3.96 9.31 7.17
N VAL A 125 -5.12 9.67 7.74
CA VAL A 125 -5.52 9.24 9.10
C VAL A 125 -5.63 7.72 9.18
N LEU A 126 -6.24 7.08 8.17
CA LEU A 126 -6.31 5.61 8.10
C LEU A 126 -4.91 4.99 8.08
N LEU A 127 -3.96 5.55 7.33
CA LEU A 127 -2.59 5.07 7.30
C LEU A 127 -1.91 5.19 8.68
N VAL A 128 -2.11 6.31 9.38
CA VAL A 128 -1.62 6.48 10.77
C VAL A 128 -2.17 5.37 11.67
N LEU A 129 -3.47 5.09 11.60
CA LEU A 129 -4.12 4.04 12.39
C LEU A 129 -3.60 2.64 12.04
N ILE A 130 -3.41 2.34 10.75
CA ILE A 130 -2.84 1.06 10.26
C ILE A 130 -1.45 0.84 10.84
N VAL A 131 -0.58 1.86 10.75
CA VAL A 131 0.80 1.80 11.23
C VAL A 131 0.82 1.69 12.75
N ALA A 132 0.06 2.52 13.47
CA ALA A 132 -0.04 2.46 14.93
C ALA A 132 -0.51 1.08 15.41
N LEU A 133 -1.59 0.54 14.81
CA LEU A 133 -2.11 -0.78 15.11
C LEU A 133 -1.07 -1.88 14.85
N ALA A 134 -0.27 -1.76 13.79
CA ALA A 134 0.80 -2.70 13.49
C ALA A 134 1.92 -2.69 14.55
N PHE A 135 2.22 -1.54 15.16
CA PHE A 135 3.17 -1.44 16.27
C PHE A 135 2.64 -2.10 17.54
N VAL A 136 1.38 -1.85 17.90
CA VAL A 136 0.76 -2.39 19.12
C VAL A 136 0.15 -3.79 18.94
N ARG A 137 0.37 -4.45 17.80
CA ARG A 137 -0.25 -5.74 17.42
C ARG A 137 -0.16 -6.85 18.49
N LYS A 138 0.89 -6.82 19.32
CA LYS A 138 1.11 -7.83 20.38
C LYS A 138 0.08 -7.74 21.51
N HIS A 139 -0.59 -6.59 21.66
CA HIS A 139 -1.62 -6.37 22.67
C HIS A 139 -3.01 -6.87 22.24
N PHE A 140 -3.16 -7.36 21.01
CA PHE A 140 -4.43 -7.83 20.46
C PHE A 140 -4.39 -9.33 20.17
N LYS A 141 -5.54 -10.00 20.29
CA LYS A 141 -5.72 -11.34 19.74
C LYS A 141 -5.46 -11.30 18.24
N TYR A 142 -4.83 -12.33 17.69
CA TYR A 142 -4.47 -12.39 16.27
C TYR A 142 -5.67 -12.13 15.34
N GLN A 143 -6.83 -12.73 15.64
CA GLN A 143 -8.04 -12.57 14.83
C GLN A 143 -8.55 -11.12 14.86
N THR A 144 -8.55 -10.48 16.03
CA THR A 144 -8.95 -9.08 16.20
C THR A 144 -7.99 -8.14 15.46
N PHE A 145 -6.68 -8.33 15.64
CA PHE A 145 -5.67 -7.55 14.91
C PHE A 145 -5.86 -7.70 13.40
N ARG A 146 -5.99 -8.93 12.91
CA ARG A 146 -6.17 -9.23 11.49
C ARG A 146 -7.40 -8.50 10.93
N LEU A 147 -8.55 -8.63 11.61
CA LEU A 147 -9.81 -8.01 11.20
C LEU A 147 -9.70 -6.49 11.14
N ILE A 148 -9.27 -5.84 12.22
CA ILE A 148 -9.21 -4.38 12.29
C ILE A 148 -8.18 -3.85 11.28
N HIS A 149 -6.99 -4.45 11.21
CA HIS A 149 -5.96 -4.05 10.25
C HIS A 149 -6.45 -4.22 8.80
N GLY A 150 -7.19 -5.30 8.52
CA GLY A 150 -7.81 -5.54 7.21
C GLY A 150 -8.86 -4.51 6.84
N ILE A 151 -9.80 -4.19 7.75
CA ILE A 151 -10.84 -3.17 7.53
C ILE A 151 -10.21 -1.81 7.26
N LEU A 152 -9.23 -1.40 8.09
CA LEU A 152 -8.52 -0.15 7.89
C LEU A 152 -7.77 -0.13 6.56
N SER A 153 -7.12 -1.22 6.18
CA SER A 153 -6.40 -1.33 4.91
C SER A 153 -7.32 -1.25 3.70
N PHE A 154 -8.49 -1.90 3.77
CA PHE A 154 -9.52 -1.80 2.73
C PHE A 154 -10.00 -0.36 2.55
N ALA A 155 -10.38 0.29 3.65
CA ALA A 155 -10.82 1.68 3.62
C ALA A 155 -9.70 2.59 3.09
N PHE A 156 -8.46 2.40 3.55
CA PHE A 156 -7.29 3.14 3.07
C PHE A 156 -7.16 3.02 1.55
N ALA A 157 -7.17 1.79 1.01
CA ALA A 157 -7.02 1.55 -0.43
C ALA A 157 -8.10 2.26 -1.25
N VAL A 158 -9.36 2.29 -0.77
CA VAL A 158 -10.46 2.99 -1.45
C VAL A 158 -10.24 4.51 -1.43
N PHE A 159 -10.03 5.10 -0.24
CA PHE A 159 -9.90 6.55 -0.11
C PHE A 159 -8.61 7.10 -0.76
N SER A 160 -7.50 6.39 -0.66
CA SER A 160 -6.24 6.78 -1.30
C SER A 160 -6.33 6.72 -2.82
N THR A 161 -6.99 5.69 -3.37
CA THR A 161 -7.21 5.57 -4.82
C THR A 161 -8.09 6.70 -5.33
N TRP A 162 -9.19 7.00 -4.62
CA TRP A 162 -10.03 8.16 -4.94
C TRP A 162 -9.19 9.45 -4.92
N HIS A 163 -8.45 9.69 -3.84
CA HIS A 163 -7.61 10.88 -3.70
C HIS A 163 -6.65 11.07 -4.88
N VAL A 164 -5.89 10.03 -5.25
CA VAL A 164 -4.93 10.10 -6.36
C VAL A 164 -5.64 10.32 -7.69
N ILE A 165 -6.80 9.71 -7.92
CA ILE A 165 -7.55 9.91 -9.17
C ILE A 165 -8.07 11.34 -9.31
N ARG A 166 -8.51 11.96 -8.22
CA ARG A 166 -9.14 13.28 -8.25
C ARG A 166 -8.15 14.45 -8.23
N ILE A 167 -7.01 14.29 -7.57
CA ILE A 167 -6.07 15.38 -7.30
C ILE A 167 -4.70 15.13 -7.95
N GLY A 168 -4.38 13.88 -8.25
CA GLY A 168 -3.08 13.51 -8.79
C GLY A 168 -2.78 14.23 -10.11
N ARG A 169 -1.68 14.98 -10.14
CA ARG A 169 -1.24 15.74 -11.34
C ARG A 169 -1.06 14.87 -12.58
N HIS A 170 -0.77 13.57 -12.40
CA HIS A 170 -0.52 12.62 -13.49
C HIS A 170 -1.65 11.59 -13.63
N SER A 171 -2.86 11.90 -13.15
CA SER A 171 -3.99 10.98 -13.17
C SER A 171 -4.83 11.08 -14.45
N ASN A 172 -4.20 10.85 -15.60
CA ASN A 172 -4.93 10.67 -16.85
C ASN A 172 -5.76 9.37 -16.84
N LEU A 173 -6.48 9.08 -17.92
CA LEU A 173 -7.32 7.88 -18.01
C LEU A 173 -6.51 6.59 -17.77
N VAL A 174 -5.34 6.45 -18.40
CA VAL A 174 -4.51 5.24 -18.30
C VAL A 174 -4.02 5.02 -16.87
N MET A 175 -3.52 6.07 -16.23
CA MET A 175 -3.08 6.04 -14.84
C MET A 175 -4.25 5.72 -13.89
N SER A 176 -5.42 6.31 -14.13
CA SER A 176 -6.62 6.06 -13.32
C SER A 176 -7.07 4.61 -13.42
N VAL A 177 -7.08 4.04 -14.63
CA VAL A 177 -7.38 2.62 -14.86
C VAL A 177 -6.37 1.73 -14.13
N PHE A 178 -5.08 2.06 -14.20
CA PHE A 178 -4.04 1.33 -13.45
C PHE A 178 -4.33 1.32 -11.94
N TRP A 179 -4.62 2.48 -11.35
CA TRP A 179 -4.93 2.58 -9.91
C TRP A 179 -6.20 1.82 -9.53
N ILE A 180 -7.26 1.92 -10.34
CA ILE A 180 -8.51 1.19 -10.10
C ILE A 180 -8.28 -0.32 -10.15
N LEU A 181 -7.52 -0.82 -11.13
CA LEU A 181 -7.23 -2.24 -11.24
C LEU A 181 -6.36 -2.72 -10.09
N ALA A 182 -5.29 -1.99 -9.74
CA ALA A 182 -4.41 -2.33 -8.64
C ALA A 182 -5.15 -2.33 -7.30
N ALA A 183 -5.95 -1.30 -7.02
CA ALA A 183 -6.73 -1.21 -5.78
C ALA A 183 -7.88 -2.23 -5.74
N GLY A 184 -8.59 -2.41 -6.86
CA GLY A 184 -9.67 -3.39 -6.98
C GLY A 184 -9.17 -4.81 -6.73
N THR A 185 -8.06 -5.19 -7.36
CA THR A 185 -7.45 -6.50 -7.13
C THR A 185 -6.88 -6.62 -5.71
N ALA A 186 -6.32 -5.56 -5.12
CA ALA A 186 -5.91 -5.55 -3.71
C ALA A 186 -7.10 -5.84 -2.77
N CYS A 187 -8.20 -5.12 -2.95
CA CYS A 187 -9.43 -5.27 -2.17
C CYS A 187 -10.07 -6.65 -2.35
N ILE A 188 -10.21 -7.13 -3.59
CA ILE A 188 -10.73 -8.48 -3.90
C ILE A 188 -9.85 -9.52 -3.20
N SER A 189 -8.53 -9.38 -3.32
CA SER A 189 -7.61 -10.32 -2.72
C SER A 189 -7.80 -10.37 -1.19
N LEU A 190 -7.94 -9.22 -0.51
CA LEU A 190 -8.21 -9.17 0.92
C LEU A 190 -9.49 -9.92 1.28
N LEU A 191 -10.59 -9.62 0.59
CA LEU A 191 -11.90 -10.24 0.83
C LEU A 191 -11.83 -11.75 0.69
N LEU A 192 -11.15 -12.25 -0.37
CA LEU A 192 -10.98 -13.68 -0.62
C LEU A 192 -10.25 -14.40 0.52
N ALA A 193 -9.36 -13.75 1.27
CA ALA A 193 -8.72 -14.39 2.42
C ALA A 193 -9.56 -14.42 3.71
N TYR A 194 -10.65 -13.66 3.76
CA TYR A 194 -11.64 -13.79 4.83
C TYR A 194 -12.63 -14.91 4.55
N PHE A 195 -12.78 -15.32 3.28
CA PHE A 195 -13.54 -16.52 2.95
C PHE A 195 -12.71 -17.78 3.24
N PRO A 196 -13.25 -18.75 4.00
CA PRO A 196 -12.55 -20.01 4.21
C PRO A 196 -12.50 -20.77 2.87
N VAL A 197 -11.30 -20.98 2.33
CA VAL A 197 -11.09 -21.98 1.29
C VAL A 197 -11.46 -23.32 1.94
N ARG A 198 -12.57 -23.92 1.50
CA ARG A 198 -13.02 -25.24 1.94
C ARG A 198 -11.82 -26.19 1.81
N LYS A 199 -11.34 -26.77 2.91
CA LYS A 199 -10.35 -27.86 2.86
C LYS A 199 -10.97 -28.97 2.03
N THR A 200 -10.59 -29.08 0.77
CA THR A 200 -10.89 -30.26 -0.03
C THR A 200 -9.80 -31.28 0.25
N SER A 201 -10.23 -32.37 0.89
CA SER A 201 -9.51 -33.58 1.30
C SER A 201 -8.85 -33.58 2.69
N PRO A 202 -9.10 -34.63 3.51
CA PRO A 202 -8.30 -34.95 4.68
C PRO A 202 -7.01 -35.63 4.23
N ASP A 203 -5.94 -34.86 4.05
CA ASP A 203 -4.61 -35.45 4.01
C ASP A 203 -4.26 -35.93 5.43
N LYS A 204 -4.56 -37.20 5.69
CA LYS A 204 -3.89 -38.02 6.68
C LYS A 204 -2.42 -38.13 6.29
N ILE A 205 -1.62 -37.13 6.62
CA ILE A 205 -0.16 -37.21 6.52
C ILE A 205 0.39 -36.64 7.82
N TYR A 206 0.08 -37.29 8.95
CA TYR A 206 0.86 -37.36 10.21
C TYR A 206 0.22 -38.42 11.14
N GLU A 207 -0.04 -39.63 10.65
CA GLU A 207 -0.01 -40.82 11.52
C GLU A 207 1.42 -41.33 11.47
N GLY A 208 2.30 -40.63 12.20
CA GLY A 208 3.65 -41.09 12.52
C GLY A 208 3.56 -41.81 13.86
N GLU A 209 3.55 -43.13 13.74
CA GLU A 209 3.55 -44.18 14.76
C GLU A 209 4.14 -43.79 16.13
N THR A 210 3.35 -44.12 17.14
CA THR A 210 3.76 -44.39 18.51
C THR A 210 4.89 -45.40 18.56
N HIS A 211 6.09 -45.01 19.01
CA HIS A 211 7.02 -45.92 19.67
C HIS A 211 7.86 -45.15 20.70
N GLU A 212 7.34 -45.08 21.92
CA GLU A 212 8.20 -45.11 23.12
C GLU A 212 8.79 -46.52 23.23
N PRO A 213 10.08 -46.63 23.56
CA PRO A 213 10.56 -47.75 24.35
C PRO A 213 11.17 -47.28 25.68
N ALA A 214 10.55 -47.82 26.75
CA ALA A 214 11.04 -48.18 28.08
C ALA A 214 11.90 -47.18 28.89
#